data_AF-A0A920JW27-F1
#
_entry.id   AF-A0A920JW27-F1
#
_cell.length_a   1.000
_cell.length_b   1.000
_cell.length_c   1.000
_cell.angle_alpha   90.00
_cell.angle_beta   90.00
_cell.angle_gamma   90.00
#
_symmetry.space_group_name_H-M   'P 1'
#
loop_
_entity.id
_entity.type
_entity.pdbx_description
1 polymer ?
#
loop_
_entity_poly.entity_id
_entity_poly.type
_entity_poly.pdbx_seq_one_letter_code
_entity_poly.pdbx_strand_id
1 'polypeptide(L)'
;MPEYSGAGEIREPAGSTITGIVPSNTYRCSDEKLIIIGANTESMFKRLMYAMGRNDLAENKKLSDNSGRVAHEEMIDSAISEWASKIKQKTR
;
A
#
# COMPACT_ATOMS: atom_id res chain seq x y z
N MET A 1 -22.49 18.88 4.30
CA MET A 1 -22.72 17.57 4.95
C MET A 1 -22.75 16.52 3.87
N PRO A 2 -21.70 15.71 3.70
CA PRO A 2 -21.78 14.44 2.99
C PRO A 2 -22.03 13.31 3.98
N GLU A 3 -22.87 12.39 3.56
CA GLU A 3 -23.62 11.47 4.41
C GLU A 3 -22.80 10.24 4.82
N TYR A 4 -22.81 10.00 6.13
CA TYR A 4 -22.31 8.82 6.81
C TYR A 4 -23.36 7.71 6.68
N SER A 5 -23.35 6.99 5.55
CA SER A 5 -24.28 5.88 5.30
C SER A 5 -23.68 4.58 5.83
N GLY A 6 -24.44 3.93 6.71
CA GLY A 6 -24.07 2.75 7.47
C GLY A 6 -23.76 1.53 6.62
N ALA A 7 -22.52 1.08 6.74
CA ALA A 7 -22.12 -0.32 6.65
C ALA A 7 -20.87 -0.45 7.53
N GLY A 8 -20.98 -1.13 8.67
CA GLY A 8 -19.86 -1.47 9.56
C GLY A 8 -18.89 -2.49 8.95
N GLU A 9 -18.79 -2.51 7.63
CA GLU A 9 -17.77 -3.17 6.84
C GLU A 9 -17.22 -2.05 5.96
N ILE A 10 -16.08 -1.51 6.34
CA ILE A 10 -15.28 -0.69 5.43
C ILE A 10 -14.91 -1.66 4.30
N ARG A 11 -15.73 -1.72 3.24
CA ARG A 11 -15.30 -2.31 1.97
C ARG A 11 -14.15 -1.43 1.50
N GLU A 12 -12.95 -1.86 1.84
CA GLU A 12 -11.70 -1.23 1.44
C GLU A 12 -11.76 -1.04 -0.07
N PRO A 13 -11.43 0.14 -0.62
CA PRO A 13 -11.50 0.34 -2.05
C PRO A 13 -10.50 -0.59 -2.73
N ALA A 14 -11.00 -1.73 -3.21
CA ALA A 14 -10.43 -2.54 -4.29
C ALA A 14 -10.45 -1.75 -5.61
N GLY A 15 -10.04 -0.48 -5.58
CA GLY A 15 -10.49 0.56 -6.50
C GLY A 15 -9.34 1.35 -7.09
N SER A 16 -8.25 0.67 -7.46
CA SER A 16 -7.32 1.01 -8.56
C SER A 16 -6.15 0.03 -8.52
N THR A 17 -6.41 -1.27 -8.40
CA THR A 17 -5.37 -2.27 -8.69
C THR A 17 -5.05 -2.06 -10.16
N ILE A 18 -3.89 -1.49 -10.48
CA ILE A 18 -3.32 -1.71 -11.81
C ILE A 18 -3.05 -3.20 -11.85
N THR A 19 -3.98 -3.96 -12.43
CA THR A 19 -4.01 -5.41 -12.39
C THR A 19 -2.68 -5.93 -12.93
N GLY A 20 -1.86 -6.48 -12.04
CA GLY A 20 -0.55 -7.04 -12.38
C GLY A 20 0.67 -6.17 -12.10
N ILE A 21 0.58 -5.02 -11.42
CA ILE A 21 1.78 -4.27 -10.97
C ILE A 21 1.75 -3.99 -9.46
N VAL A 22 2.65 -4.63 -8.71
CA VAL A 22 2.75 -4.50 -7.24
C VAL A 22 4.05 -3.80 -6.82
N PRO A 23 4.00 -2.84 -5.86
CA PRO A 23 2.83 -2.21 -5.23
C PRO A 23 2.50 -0.90 -5.94
N SER A 24 1.53 -0.96 -6.86
CA SER A 24 0.93 0.21 -7.49
C SER A 24 -0.56 0.26 -7.15
N ASN A 25 -0.84 0.63 -5.89
CA ASN A 25 -2.18 0.64 -5.34
C ASN A 25 -2.42 1.90 -4.49
N THR A 26 -3.69 2.12 -4.16
CA THR A 26 -4.14 3.26 -3.36
C THR A 26 -4.43 2.82 -1.94
N TYR A 27 -3.75 3.42 -0.97
CA TYR A 27 -3.83 3.07 0.44
C TYR A 27 -4.55 4.14 1.23
N ARG A 28 -5.39 3.73 2.20
CA ARG A 28 -6.09 4.66 3.06
C ARG A 28 -5.21 5.06 4.25
N CYS A 29 -5.12 6.36 4.44
CA CYS A 29 -4.35 7.01 5.50
C CYS A 29 -5.25 7.21 6.73
N SER A 30 -4.65 7.46 7.90
CA SER A 30 -5.40 7.68 9.16
C SER A 30 -6.42 8.82 9.09
N ASP A 31 -6.15 9.79 8.21
CA ASP A 31 -6.91 11.04 8.06
C ASP A 31 -8.09 10.88 7.06
N GLU A 32 -8.51 9.63 6.80
CA GLU A 32 -9.44 9.23 5.74
C GLU A 32 -9.00 9.56 4.31
N LYS A 33 -7.83 10.20 4.14
CA LYS A 33 -7.24 10.53 2.85
C LYS A 33 -6.62 9.31 2.18
N LEU A 34 -6.66 9.28 0.86
CA LEU A 34 -6.05 8.24 0.04
C LEU A 34 -4.65 8.68 -0.40
N ILE A 35 -3.67 7.79 -0.27
CA ILE A 35 -2.33 7.95 -0.86
C ILE A 35 -2.15 6.95 -1.99
N ILE A 36 -1.58 7.40 -3.10
CA ILE A 36 -1.24 6.53 -4.21
C ILE A 36 0.24 6.19 -4.08
N ILE A 37 0.55 4.91 -4.00
CA ILE A 37 1.93 4.44 -4.01
C ILE A 37 2.17 3.80 -5.37
N GLY A 38 3.14 4.33 -6.12
CA GLY A 38 3.56 3.79 -7.41
C GLY A 38 4.96 3.21 -7.32
N ALA A 39 5.11 2.02 -6.72
CA ALA A 39 6.40 1.37 -6.52
C ALA A 39 6.65 0.22 -7.52
N ASN A 40 6.34 0.49 -8.79
CA ASN A 40 6.46 -0.47 -9.89
C ASN A 40 7.87 -1.11 -9.98
N THR A 41 8.92 -0.33 -9.73
CA THR A 41 10.31 -0.77 -9.86
C THR A 41 10.86 -1.30 -8.54
N GLU A 42 11.75 -2.31 -8.59
CA GLU A 42 12.42 -2.89 -7.42
C GLU A 42 13.04 -1.83 -6.50
N SER A 43 13.76 -0.85 -7.07
CA SER A 43 14.40 0.22 -6.30
C SER A 43 13.41 1.09 -5.51
N MET A 44 12.21 1.32 -6.06
CA MET A 44 11.15 2.06 -5.38
C MET A 44 10.49 1.20 -4.30
N PHE A 45 10.23 -0.07 -4.58
CA PHE A 45 9.72 -1.03 -3.60
C PHE A 45 10.66 -1.13 -2.39
N LYS A 46 11.96 -1.33 -2.62
CA LYS A 46 12.97 -1.37 -1.57
C LYS A 46 12.98 -0.10 -0.72
N ARG A 47 12.98 1.08 -1.36
CA ARG A 47 12.91 2.37 -0.65
C ARG A 47 11.67 2.48 0.22
N LEU A 48 10.51 2.06 -0.30
CA LEU A 48 9.27 2.07 0.45
C LEU A 48 9.35 1.14 1.68
N MET A 49 9.78 -0.10 1.46
CA MET A 49 9.95 -1.08 2.54
C MET A 49 10.97 -0.61 3.59
N TYR A 50 12.08 0.01 3.19
CA TYR A 50 13.02 0.63 4.13
C TYR A 50 12.39 1.78 4.91
N ALA A 51 11.60 2.65 4.26
CA ALA A 51 10.89 3.73 4.95
C ALA A 51 9.85 3.22 5.95
N MET A 52 9.32 2.02 5.72
CA MET A 52 8.43 1.29 6.63
C MET A 52 9.16 0.55 7.75
N GLY A 53 10.50 0.45 7.70
CA GLY A 53 11.29 -0.38 8.60
C GLY A 53 11.21 -1.89 8.28
N ARG A 54 10.63 -2.27 7.14
CA ARG A 54 10.49 -3.66 6.67
C ARG A 54 11.67 -4.06 5.78
N ASN A 55 12.88 -3.96 6.31
CA ASN A 55 14.11 -4.38 5.62
C ASN A 55 14.04 -5.85 5.18
N ASP A 56 13.38 -6.69 5.97
CA ASP A 56 13.12 -8.10 5.64
C ASP A 56 12.40 -8.27 4.29
N LEU A 57 11.40 -7.43 3.98
CA LEU A 57 10.71 -7.45 2.69
C LEU A 57 11.55 -6.81 1.57
N ALA A 58 12.31 -5.76 1.88
CA ALA A 58 13.17 -5.08 0.92
C ALA A 58 14.29 -5.99 0.38
N GLU A 59 14.89 -6.81 1.26
CA GLU A 59 16.00 -7.70 0.90
C GLU A 59 15.52 -9.09 0.43
N ASN A 60 14.22 -9.35 0.47
CA ASN A 60 13.67 -10.62 0.05
C ASN A 60 13.77 -10.79 -1.47
N LYS A 61 14.63 -11.71 -1.91
CA LYS A 61 14.77 -12.07 -3.34
C LYS A 61 13.47 -12.55 -3.98
N LYS A 62 12.53 -13.10 -3.20
CA LYS A 62 11.20 -13.48 -3.72
C LYS A 62 10.36 -12.27 -4.10
N LEU A 63 10.64 -11.10 -3.53
CA LEU A 63 9.91 -9.85 -3.79
C LEU A 63 10.66 -8.93 -4.77
N SER A 64 11.80 -9.38 -5.30
CA SER A 64 12.56 -8.66 -6.32
C SER A 64 11.78 -8.51 -7.63
N ASP A 65 11.04 -9.55 -8.04
CA ASP A 65 10.22 -9.54 -9.25
C ASP A 65 8.74 -9.28 -8.95
N ASN A 66 8.03 -8.71 -9.93
CA ASN A 66 6.60 -8.46 -9.83
C ASN A 66 5.79 -9.73 -9.54
N SER A 67 6.13 -10.87 -10.17
CA SER A 67 5.41 -12.13 -9.97
C SER A 67 5.42 -12.59 -8.53
N GLY A 68 6.56 -12.43 -7.86
CA GLY A 68 6.68 -12.77 -6.44
C GLY A 68 6.02 -11.73 -5.54
N ARG A 69 6.01 -10.46 -5.91
CA ARG A 69 5.21 -9.44 -5.20
C ARG A 69 3.71 -9.69 -5.33
N VAL A 70 3.23 -10.15 -6.49
CA VAL A 70 1.83 -10.56 -6.68
C VAL A 70 1.49 -11.77 -5.80
N ALA A 71 2.37 -12.78 -5.75
CA ALA A 71 2.18 -13.94 -4.89
C ALA A 71 2.17 -13.59 -3.38
N HIS A 72 2.78 -12.46 -3.02
CA HIS A 72 2.85 -11.95 -1.65
C HIS A 72 2.12 -10.61 -1.49
N GLU A 73 1.15 -10.33 -2.38
CA GLU A 73 0.47 -9.03 -2.45
C GLU A 73 -0.19 -8.71 -1.12
N GLU A 74 -0.96 -9.62 -0.54
CA GLU A 74 -1.65 -9.44 0.74
C GLU A 74 -0.70 -9.05 1.89
N MET A 75 0.49 -9.66 1.94
CA MET A 75 1.50 -9.36 2.97
C MET A 75 2.10 -7.97 2.77
N ILE A 76 2.41 -7.61 1.52
CA ILE A 76 2.93 -6.30 1.16
C ILE A 76 1.86 -5.24 1.43
N ASP A 77 0.64 -5.48 0.98
CA ASP A 77 -0.50 -4.57 1.09
C ASP A 77 -0.83 -4.30 2.56
N SER A 78 -0.88 -5.33 3.40
CA SER A 78 -1.05 -5.17 4.86
C SER A 78 0.04 -4.32 5.48
N ALA A 79 1.31 -4.52 5.09
CA ALA A 79 2.42 -3.73 5.60
C ALA A 79 2.34 -2.26 5.17
N ILE A 80 1.94 -2.02 3.92
CA ILE A 80 1.78 -0.67 3.37
C ILE A 80 0.57 0.03 3.99
N SER A 81 -0.54 -0.68 4.17
CA SER A 81 -1.77 -0.17 4.79
C SER A 81 -1.52 0.22 6.25
N GLU A 82 -0.83 -0.61 7.03
CA GLU A 82 -0.47 -0.28 8.41
C GLU A 82 0.43 0.97 8.48
N TRP A 83 1.39 1.09 7.56
CA TRP A 83 2.25 2.26 7.50
C TRP A 83 1.51 3.52 7.01
N ALA A 84 0.66 3.39 6.00
CA ALA A 84 -0.18 4.48 5.49
C ALA A 84 -1.11 5.01 6.58
N SER A 85 -1.66 4.12 7.41
CA SER A 85 -2.44 4.45 8.59
C SER A 85 -1.64 5.20 9.67
N LYS A 86 -0.30 5.17 9.64
CA LYS A 86 0.55 5.98 10.55
C LYS A 86 0.92 7.34 9.96
N ILE A 87 0.77 7.52 8.65
CA ILE A 87 1.03 8.81 8.00
C ILE A 87 -0.15 9.74 8.27
N LYS A 88 0.14 11.04 8.41
CA LYS A 88 -0.86 12.08 8.27
C LYS A 88 -0.53 12.85 7.01
N GLN A 89 -1.42 12.86 6.02
CA GLN A 89 -1.21 13.66 4.83
C GLN A 89 -1.29 15.14 5.26
N LYS A 90 -0.13 15.81 5.33
CA LYS A 90 -0.03 17.24 5.67
C LYS A 90 -0.90 18.01 4.67
N THR A 91 -2.06 18.50 5.12
CA THR A 91 -2.84 19.49 4.38
C THR A 91 -1.97 20.73 4.29
N ARG A 92 -1.63 21.14 3.07
CA ARG A 92 -0.97 22.41 2.80
C ARG A 92 -2.02 23.46 2.48
#